data_AF-A0A1M7LZB6-F1
#
_entry.id   AF-A0A1M7LZB6-F1
#
_cell.length_a   1.000
_cell.length_b   1.000
_cell.length_c   1.000
_cell.angle_alpha   90.00
_cell.angle_beta   90.00
_cell.angle_gamma   90.00
#
_symmetry.space_group_name_H-M   'P 1'
#
loop_
_entity.id
_entity.type
_entity.pdbx_description
1 polymer ?
#
loop_
_entity_poly.entity_id
_entity_poly.type
_entity_poly.pdbx_seq_one_letter_code
_entity_poly.pdbx_strand_id
1 'polypeptide(L)'
;MDIIISNSSGEPIYQQISDQIKGLILNGTLKAGDALPSMRTLAQQLRISVITTKRAYEDLERDGFIESYTGKGSFVKGQNTELLREEYLRQTEALLTQVCDKARQCEIGLDELKEMLELIYGGAENE
;
A
#
# COMPACT_ATOMS: atom_id res chain seq x y z
N MET A 1 -11.97 -10.31 3.75
CA MET A 1 -11.00 -9.25 3.40
C MET A 1 -10.98 -8.33 4.59
N ASP A 2 -9.91 -8.40 5.35
CA ASP A 2 -9.81 -7.71 6.63
C ASP A 2 -9.08 -6.40 6.40
N ILE A 3 -9.83 -5.30 6.44
CA ILE A 3 -9.31 -3.93 6.30
C ILE A 3 -9.66 -3.20 7.59
N ILE A 4 -8.68 -2.54 8.18
CA ILE A 4 -8.83 -1.77 9.41
C ILE A 4 -8.95 -0.30 9.04
N ILE A 5 -9.98 0.38 9.54
CA ILE A 5 -10.18 1.82 9.31
C ILE A 5 -9.90 2.59 10.59
N SER A 6 -9.01 3.57 10.51
CA SER A 6 -8.72 4.50 11.60
C SER A 6 -9.18 5.90 11.22
N ASN A 7 -10.11 6.48 11.99
CA ASN A 7 -10.52 7.88 11.79
C ASN A 7 -9.53 8.89 12.39
N SER A 8 -8.57 8.42 13.18
CA SER A 8 -7.59 9.25 13.89
C SER A 8 -6.22 9.31 13.20
N SER A 9 -5.98 8.51 12.15
CA SER A 9 -4.68 8.46 11.45
C SER A 9 -4.33 9.72 10.66
N GLY A 10 -5.28 10.64 10.46
CA GLY A 10 -5.11 11.83 9.61
C GLY A 10 -5.18 11.55 8.11
N GLU A 11 -5.11 10.28 7.69
CA GLU A 11 -5.26 9.88 6.31
C GLU A 11 -6.74 9.68 5.91
N PRO A 12 -7.14 10.08 4.69
CA PRO A 12 -8.48 9.80 4.21
C PRO A 12 -8.81 8.31 4.14
N ILE A 13 -10.04 7.93 4.53
CA ILE A 13 -10.49 6.51 4.57
C ILE A 13 -10.32 5.79 3.22
N TYR A 14 -10.58 6.46 2.10
CA TYR A 14 -10.43 5.83 0.78
C TYR A 14 -8.97 5.43 0.50
N GLN A 15 -8.01 6.22 1.01
CA GLN A 15 -6.59 5.99 0.86
C GLN A 15 -6.14 4.80 1.71
N GLN A 16 -6.58 4.75 2.98
CA GLN A 16 -6.35 3.61 3.87
C GLN A 16 -6.83 2.27 3.26
N ILE A 17 -7.98 2.29 2.57
CA ILE A 17 -8.51 1.10 1.88
C ILE A 17 -7.63 0.72 0.69
N SER A 18 -7.27 1.71 -0.15
CA SER A 18 -6.43 1.49 -1.33
C SER A 18 -5.08 0.90 -0.92
N ASP A 19 -4.42 1.49 0.07
CA ASP A 19 -3.08 1.10 0.48
C ASP A 19 -3.05 -0.29 1.13
N GLN A 20 -4.07 -0.64 1.92
CA GLN A 20 -4.20 -2.00 2.45
C GLN A 20 -4.45 -3.04 1.35
N ILE A 21 -5.31 -2.74 0.36
CA ILE A 21 -5.54 -3.67 -0.77
C ILE A 21 -4.26 -3.82 -1.61
N LYS A 22 -3.52 -2.74 -1.87
CA LYS A 22 -2.20 -2.79 -2.52
C LYS A 22 -1.25 -3.68 -1.74
N GLY A 23 -1.17 -3.52 -0.42
CA GLY A 23 -0.35 -4.36 0.46
C GLY A 23 -0.68 -5.84 0.33
N LEU A 24 -1.96 -6.19 0.29
CA LEU A 24 -2.43 -7.58 0.09
C LEU A 24 -2.08 -8.15 -1.29
N ILE A 25 -2.07 -7.32 -2.33
CA ILE A 25 -1.64 -7.73 -3.68
C ILE A 25 -0.12 -7.91 -3.71
N LEU A 26 0.62 -6.97 -3.12
CA LEU A 26 2.08 -6.94 -3.10
C LEU A 26 2.69 -8.11 -2.30
N ASN A 27 2.06 -8.48 -1.18
CA ASN A 27 2.51 -9.61 -0.37
C ASN A 27 2.01 -10.98 -0.90
N GLY A 28 1.24 -10.98 -2.00
CA GLY A 28 0.74 -12.19 -2.65
C GLY A 28 -0.47 -12.85 -1.99
N THR A 29 -1.08 -12.21 -0.99
CA THR A 29 -2.35 -12.67 -0.38
C THR A 29 -3.48 -12.61 -1.40
N LEU A 30 -3.53 -11.54 -2.19
CA LEU A 30 -4.40 -11.38 -3.34
C LEU A 30 -3.58 -11.60 -4.62
N LYS A 31 -4.00 -12.55 -5.43
CA LYS A 31 -3.31 -12.95 -6.66
C LYS A 31 -3.99 -12.38 -7.89
N ALA A 32 -3.23 -12.30 -8.98
CA ALA A 32 -3.75 -11.95 -10.29
C ALA A 32 -5.00 -12.78 -10.64
N GLY A 33 -6.09 -12.11 -10.99
CA GLY A 33 -7.38 -12.72 -11.31
C GLY A 33 -8.30 -12.96 -10.12
N ASP A 34 -7.85 -12.73 -8.87
CA ASP A 34 -8.72 -12.84 -7.70
C ASP A 34 -9.82 -11.77 -7.75
N ALA A 35 -11.04 -12.19 -7.45
CA ALA A 35 -12.19 -11.30 -7.38
C ALA A 35 -12.17 -10.50 -6.07
N LEU A 36 -12.28 -9.18 -6.19
CA LEU A 36 -12.49 -8.31 -5.05
C LEU A 36 -13.96 -8.29 -4.64
N PRO A 37 -14.28 -8.01 -3.36
CA PRO A 37 -15.65 -7.77 -2.94
C PRO A 37 -16.25 -6.60 -3.75
N SER A 38 -17.57 -6.61 -3.96
CA SER A 38 -18.23 -5.46 -4.57
C SER A 38 -18.05 -4.22 -3.68
N MET A 39 -18.01 -3.02 -4.28
CA MET A 39 -17.93 -1.76 -3.52
C MET A 39 -19.03 -1.67 -2.43
N ARG A 40 -20.26 -2.13 -2.73
CA ARG A 40 -21.36 -2.14 -1.76
C ARG A 40 -21.12 -3.13 -0.62
N THR A 41 -20.62 -4.32 -0.94
CA THR A 41 -20.26 -5.33 0.06
C THR A 41 -19.16 -4.83 0.98
N LEU A 42 -18.10 -4.25 0.41
CA LEU A 42 -16.99 -3.71 1.18
C LEU A 42 -17.44 -2.52 2.05
N ALA A 43 -18.25 -1.62 1.51
CA ALA A 43 -18.79 -0.49 2.26
C ALA A 43 -19.64 -0.95 3.45
N GLN A 44 -20.43 -2.02 3.28
CA GLN A 44 -21.22 -2.61 4.36
C GLN A 44 -20.34 -3.26 5.44
N GLN A 45 -19.31 -4.00 5.02
CA GLN A 45 -18.37 -4.65 5.95
C GLN A 45 -17.62 -3.62 6.80
N LEU A 46 -17.16 -2.53 6.17
CA LEU A 46 -16.41 -1.47 6.83
C LEU A 46 -17.29 -0.39 7.48
N ARG A 47 -18.62 -0.45 7.28
CA ARG A 47 -19.60 0.54 7.76
C ARG A 47 -19.30 1.97 7.29
N ILE A 48 -18.96 2.13 6.02
CA ILE A 48 -18.63 3.42 5.39
C ILE A 48 -19.53 3.71 4.18
N SER A 49 -19.38 4.90 3.60
CA SER A 49 -20.07 5.27 2.37
C SER A 49 -19.55 4.47 1.17
N VAL A 50 -20.47 4.05 0.29
CA VAL A 50 -20.15 3.41 -1.00
C VAL A 50 -19.30 4.33 -1.88
N ILE A 51 -19.45 5.66 -1.75
CA ILE A 51 -18.64 6.65 -2.48
C ILE A 51 -17.16 6.51 -2.08
N THR A 52 -16.87 6.26 -0.80
CA THR A 52 -15.51 6.07 -0.30
C THR A 52 -14.86 4.82 -0.87
N THR A 53 -15.57 3.69 -0.87
CA THR A 53 -15.08 2.45 -1.50
C THR A 53 -14.93 2.58 -3.01
N LYS A 54 -15.83 3.33 -3.66
CA LYS A 54 -15.74 3.59 -5.10
C LYS A 54 -14.47 4.35 -5.43
N ARG A 55 -14.18 5.43 -4.71
CA ARG A 55 -12.94 6.21 -4.89
C ARG A 55 -11.70 5.35 -4.68
N ALA A 56 -11.69 4.51 -3.65
CA ALA A 56 -10.58 3.59 -3.40
C ALA A 56 -10.35 2.63 -4.59
N TYR A 57 -11.43 2.08 -5.18
CA TYR A 57 -11.32 1.18 -6.34
C TYR A 57 -10.90 1.92 -7.61
N GLU A 58 -11.37 3.16 -7.82
CA GLU A 58 -10.92 4.00 -8.92
C GLU A 58 -9.43 4.33 -8.82
N ASP A 59 -8.92 4.60 -7.61
CA ASP A 59 -7.49 4.81 -7.36
C ASP A 59 -6.69 3.53 -7.63
N LEU A 60 -7.16 2.37 -7.15
CA LEU A 60 -6.52 1.07 -7.42
C LEU A 60 -6.46 0.74 -8.92
N GLU A 61 -7.54 1.03 -9.65
CA GLU A 61 -7.63 0.78 -11.08
C GLU A 61 -6.73 1.74 -11.87
N ARG A 62 -6.71 3.03 -11.49
CA ARG A 62 -5.81 4.04 -12.06
C ARG A 62 -4.34 3.66 -11.85
N ASP A 63 -4.01 3.16 -10.66
CA ASP A 63 -2.66 2.73 -10.30
C ASP A 63 -2.33 1.33 -10.87
N GLY A 64 -3.29 0.70 -11.57
CA GLY A 64 -3.11 -0.53 -12.31
C GLY A 64 -3.09 -1.80 -11.47
N PHE A 65 -3.54 -1.75 -10.21
CA PHE A 65 -3.60 -2.92 -9.31
C PHE A 65 -4.81 -3.80 -9.58
N ILE A 66 -5.88 -3.23 -10.12
CA ILE A 66 -7.14 -3.93 -10.38
C ILE A 66 -7.69 -3.57 -11.76
N GLU A 67 -8.63 -4.38 -12.23
CA GLU A 67 -9.42 -4.13 -13.43
C GLU A 67 -10.90 -4.32 -13.09
N SER A 68 -11.74 -3.35 -13.44
CA SER A 68 -13.18 -3.41 -13.22
C SER A 68 -13.93 -3.70 -14.52
N TYR A 69 -14.76 -4.73 -14.48
CA TYR A 69 -15.60 -5.14 -15.60
C TYR A 69 -17.07 -4.88 -15.26
N THR A 70 -17.73 -4.03 -16.04
CA THR A 70 -19.15 -3.70 -15.86
C THR A 70 -20.00 -4.97 -15.79
N GLY A 71 -20.74 -5.14 -14.68
CA GLY A 71 -21.61 -6.29 -14.44
C GLY A 71 -20.90 -7.59 -14.03
N LYS A 72 -19.56 -7.65 -14.04
CA LYS A 72 -18.79 -8.83 -13.64
C LYS A 72 -18.03 -8.65 -12.31
N GLY A 73 -17.73 -7.41 -11.93
CA GLY A 73 -17.02 -7.08 -10.69
C GLY A 73 -15.61 -6.54 -10.97
N SER A 74 -14.81 -6.45 -9.91
CA SER A 74 -13.42 -5.97 -9.98
C SER A 74 -12.48 -7.10 -9.62
N PHE A 75 -11.38 -7.22 -10.36
CA PHE A 75 -10.42 -8.31 -10.24
C PHE A 75 -9.02 -7.74 -10.10
N VAL A 76 -8.16 -8.42 -9.34
CA VAL A 76 -6.75 -8.05 -9.23
C VAL A 76 -6.10 -8.18 -10.60
N LYS A 77 -5.48 -7.10 -11.07
CA LYS A 77 -4.80 -7.09 -12.34
C LYS A 77 -3.59 -8.01 -12.26
N GLY A 78 -3.36 -8.80 -13.30
CA GLY A 78 -2.10 -9.51 -13.49
C GLY A 78 -0.98 -8.54 -13.82
N GLN A 79 -0.50 -7.78 -12.83
CA GLN A 79 0.85 -7.26 -12.90
C GLN A 79 1.82 -8.39 -12.55
N ASN A 80 2.95 -8.44 -13.25
CA ASN A 80 4.04 -9.29 -12.81
C ASN A 80 4.50 -8.73 -11.46
N THR A 81 4.07 -9.35 -10.37
CA THR A 81 4.37 -8.94 -8.99
C THR A 81 5.87 -8.82 -8.76
N GLU A 82 6.68 -9.55 -9.54
CA GLU A 82 8.13 -9.38 -9.62
C GLU A 82 8.53 -7.99 -10.13
N LEU A 83 7.97 -7.52 -11.26
CA LEU A 83 8.28 -6.19 -11.80
C LEU A 83 7.86 -5.06 -10.85
N LEU A 84 6.73 -5.23 -10.17
CA LEU A 84 6.25 -4.25 -9.21
C LEU A 84 7.15 -4.22 -7.96
N ARG A 85 7.54 -5.40 -7.46
CA ARG A 85 8.50 -5.53 -6.36
C ARG A 85 9.86 -4.94 -6.73
N GLU A 86 10.34 -5.17 -7.96
CA GLU A 86 11.57 -4.58 -8.48
C GLU A 86 11.49 -3.05 -8.51
N GLU A 87 10.37 -2.49 -8.96
CA GLU A 87 10.18 -1.03 -8.99
C GLU A 87 10.11 -0.43 -7.57
N TYR A 88 9.41 -1.09 -6.62
CA TYR A 88 9.43 -0.66 -5.22
C TYR A 88 10.84 -0.75 -4.61
N LEU A 89 11.58 -1.84 -4.85
CA LEU A 89 12.97 -1.98 -4.40
C LEU A 89 13.84 -0.85 -4.95
N ARG A 90 13.69 -0.53 -6.24
CA ARG A 90 14.41 0.57 -6.89
C ARG A 90 14.09 1.93 -6.27
N GLN A 91 12.82 2.20 -5.95
CA GLN A 91 12.41 3.43 -5.27
C GLN A 91 12.96 3.50 -3.85
N THR A 92 12.92 2.40 -3.10
CA THR A 92 13.53 2.31 -1.77
C THR A 92 15.04 2.55 -1.83
N GLU A 93 15.74 1.96 -2.79
CA GLU A 93 17.18 2.18 -3.00
C GLU A 93 17.49 3.65 -3.32
N ALA A 94 16.67 4.30 -4.14
CA ALA A 94 16.80 5.73 -4.43
C ALA A 94 16.61 6.62 -3.18
N LEU A 95 15.68 6.26 -2.30
CA LEU A 95 15.48 6.96 -1.03
C LEU A 95 16.63 6.72 -0.06
N LEU A 96 17.10 5.47 0.07
CA LEU A 96 18.25 5.12 0.90
C LEU A 96 19.52 5.85 0.44
N THR A 97 19.68 6.05 -0.87
CA THR A 97 20.79 6.83 -1.43
C THR A 97 20.73 8.28 -0.93
N GLN A 98 19.56 8.92 -0.99
CA GLN A 98 19.37 10.27 -0.46
C GLN A 98 19.63 10.36 1.05
N VAL A 99 19.22 9.34 1.81
CA VAL A 99 19.52 9.22 3.24
C VAL A 99 21.02 9.13 3.49
N CYS A 100 21.74 8.29 2.73
CA CYS A 100 23.19 8.16 2.83
C CYS A 100 23.90 9.49 2.52
N ASP A 101 23.47 10.21 1.49
CA ASP A 101 24.06 11.50 1.13
C ASP A 101 23.88 12.54 2.23
N LYS A 102 22.69 12.57 2.84
CA LYS A 102 22.40 13.47 3.95
C LYS A 102 23.16 13.09 5.22
N ALA A 103 23.30 11.79 5.51
CA ALA A 103 24.10 11.30 6.62
C ALA A 103 25.57 11.74 6.49
N ARG A 104 26.15 11.61 5.29
CA ARG A 104 27.52 12.08 5.01
C ARG A 104 27.68 13.59 5.20
N GLN A 105 26.68 14.39 4.81
CA GLN A 105 26.71 15.85 5.01
C GLN A 105 26.71 16.26 6.48
N CYS A 106 26.16 15.42 7.35
CA CYS A 106 26.09 15.64 8.79
C CYS A 106 27.17 14.87 9.56
N GLU A 107 28.16 14.28 8.87
CA GLU A 107 29.22 13.45 9.47
C GLU A 107 28.70 12.24 10.27
N ILE A 108 27.49 11.78 9.96
CA ILE A 108 26.89 10.60 10.59
C ILE A 108 27.56 9.36 10.01
N GLY A 109 28.13 8.54 10.89
CA GLY A 109 28.78 7.28 10.53
C GLY A 109 27.77 6.23 10.06
N LEU A 110 28.24 5.21 9.32
CA LEU A 110 27.39 4.12 8.88
C LEU A 110 26.75 3.35 10.05
N ASP A 111 27.49 3.17 11.15
CA ASP A 111 27.01 2.43 12.31
C ASP A 111 25.90 3.20 13.04
N GLU A 112 26.07 4.50 13.24
CA GLU A 112 25.01 5.38 13.78
C GLU A 112 23.78 5.41 12.88
N LEU A 113 23.97 5.48 11.55
CA LEU A 113 22.86 5.43 10.59
C LEU A 113 22.10 4.09 10.64
N LYS A 114 22.81 2.96 10.85
CA LYS A 114 22.17 1.65 11.03
C LYS A 114 21.38 1.59 12.32
N GLU A 115 21.91 2.10 13.43
CA GLU A 115 21.18 2.17 14.71
C GLU A 115 19.90 3.00 14.57
N MET A 116 19.97 4.15 13.89
CA MET A 116 18.80 4.96 13.57
C MET A 116 17.78 4.19 12.72
N LEU A 117 18.24 3.48 11.69
CA LEU A 117 17.39 2.68 10.83
C LEU A 117 16.71 1.55 11.60
N GLU A 118 17.44 0.82 12.43
CA GLU A 118 16.91 -0.27 13.27
C GLU A 118 15.85 0.23 14.25
N LEU A 119 16.08 1.38 14.88
CA LEU A 119 15.12 2.00 15.79
C LEU A 119 13.83 2.43 15.08
N ILE A 120 13.95 3.02 13.89
CA ILE A 120 12.79 3.45 13.09
C ILE A 120 12.04 2.25 12.51
N TYR A 121 12.78 1.25 11.99
CA TYR A 121 12.19 0.07 11.36
C TYR A 121 11.48 -0.82 12.37
N GLY A 122 12.03 -1.01 13.58
CA GLY A 122 11.41 -1.78 14.66
C GLY A 122 10.32 -1.03 15.43
N GLY A 123 10.25 0.30 15.34
CA GLY A 123 9.27 1.13 16.03
C GLY A 123 7.85 1.09 15.43
N ALA A 124 7.69 0.63 14.18
CA ALA A 124 6.41 0.60 13.49
C ALA A 124 5.46 -0.56 13.91
N GLU A 125 5.92 -1.50 14.75
CA GLU A 125 5.09 -2.61 15.27
C GLU A 125 4.45 -2.32 16.65
N ASN A 126 4.69 -1.15 17.24
CA ASN A 126 4.15 -0.75 18.54
C ASN A 126 3.36 0.57 18.45
N GLU A 127 2.25 0.61 17.71
CA GLU A 127 1.14 1.56 17.94
C GLU A 127 -0.17 1.07 17.30
#